data_AF-A0A8J3ZQ12-F1
#
_entry.id   AF-A0A8J3ZQ12-F1
#
_cell.length_a   1.000
_cell.length_b   1.000
_cell.length_c   1.000
_cell.angle_alpha   90.00
_cell.angle_beta   90.00
_cell.angle_gamma   90.00
#
_symmetry.space_group_name_H-M   'P 1'
#
loop_
_entity.id
_entity.type
_entity.pdbx_description
1 polymer ?
#
loop_
_entity_poly.entity_id
_entity_poly.type
_entity_poly.pdbx_seq_one_letter_code
_entity_poly.pdbx_strand_id
1 'polypeptide(L)'
;MAGCGGSAGSAGSAGGPPGAPAEPQPSWTSCSAVGAPVPLPDLNPAESLQLPRLGADFEPTAVVVCRLEPDKRADGATDLVAAESRADGPDDVAAVLDAVRLPDERRTTGACTADLPGVPWFALVDADGRWVRPGTPADACGKIRIEVRRAVENLTLVRVSARPVRELESSGAAATGCTQNWADVVWVTGQHRTDASPPTGEDPFPSAAALRVCVYRVPPAERGGGKPTGTFERGSELPAQRRPALAAALKQTTAAPACTTPASLFALVRPADDTAGTLYVELDGCQRVVVETGTDAGRLGRAHATLVALFS
;
A
#
# COMPACT_ATOMS: atom_id res chain seq x y z
N MET A 1 -8.48 29.54 -28.72
CA MET A 1 -9.84 29.27 -29.24
C MET A 1 -9.94 27.78 -29.54
N ALA A 2 -11.11 27.16 -29.25
CA ALA A 2 -11.48 25.73 -29.27
C ALA A 2 -10.85 24.90 -28.11
N GLY A 3 -11.56 24.23 -27.18
CA GLY A 3 -12.92 23.65 -27.14
C GLY A 3 -12.92 22.25 -27.78
N CYS A 4 -13.33 21.11 -27.23
CA CYS A 4 -14.14 20.70 -26.06
C CYS A 4 -13.84 19.21 -25.73
N GLY A 5 -14.28 18.72 -24.57
CA GLY A 5 -14.35 17.28 -24.28
C GLY A 5 -14.88 16.96 -22.87
N GLY A 6 -16.16 17.25 -22.63
CA GLY A 6 -16.82 16.97 -21.35
C GLY A 6 -17.00 15.46 -21.11
N SER A 7 -16.76 15.05 -19.87
CA SER A 7 -17.18 13.74 -19.35
C SER A 7 -18.26 13.97 -18.29
N ALA A 8 -19.27 13.12 -18.36
CA ALA A 8 -20.50 13.16 -17.58
C ALA A 8 -20.24 13.15 -16.07
N GLY A 9 -20.98 14.01 -15.36
CA GLY A 9 -20.97 14.08 -13.91
C GLY A 9 -21.45 12.78 -13.29
N SER A 10 -20.61 12.19 -12.45
CA SER A 10 -21.10 11.38 -11.35
C SER A 10 -21.84 12.30 -10.38
N ALA A 11 -22.96 11.83 -9.84
CA ALA A 11 -23.75 12.54 -8.85
C ALA A 11 -22.95 12.68 -7.53
N GLY A 12 -22.04 13.66 -7.51
CA GLY A 12 -21.52 14.21 -6.27
C GLY A 12 -22.59 15.12 -5.70
N SER A 13 -23.06 14.80 -4.49
CA SER A 13 -23.89 15.71 -3.70
C SER A 13 -23.27 17.10 -3.74
N ALA A 14 -24.03 18.09 -4.21
CA ALA A 14 -23.61 19.47 -4.26
C ALA A 14 -23.19 19.91 -2.85
N GLY A 15 -21.91 20.23 -2.66
CA GLY A 15 -21.40 20.79 -1.41
C GLY A 15 -22.12 22.11 -1.13
N GLY A 16 -22.98 22.12 -0.10
CA GLY A 16 -23.53 23.35 0.45
C GLY A 16 -22.41 24.25 1.00
N PRO A 17 -22.67 25.56 1.20
CA PRO A 17 -21.67 26.47 1.75
C PRO A 17 -21.17 25.98 3.13
N PRO A 18 -19.89 26.25 3.47
CA PRO A 18 -19.35 25.92 4.80
C PRO A 18 -20.26 26.48 5.90
N GLY A 19 -20.83 25.59 6.71
CA GLY A 19 -21.73 25.94 7.82
C GLY A 19 -23.22 25.67 7.60
N ALA A 20 -23.66 25.29 6.40
CA ALA A 20 -25.00 24.73 6.24
C ALA A 20 -25.09 23.36 6.95
N PRO A 21 -26.23 23.03 7.58
CA PRO A 21 -26.44 21.69 8.14
C PRO A 21 -26.51 20.67 7.01
N ALA A 22 -25.91 19.51 7.25
CA ALA A 22 -25.98 18.37 6.35
C ALA A 22 -27.42 17.88 6.25
N GLU A 23 -27.90 17.73 5.02
CA GLU A 23 -29.23 17.21 4.74
C GLU A 23 -29.22 15.67 4.86
N PRO A 24 -30.06 15.09 5.73
CA PRO A 24 -30.19 13.64 5.83
C PRO A 24 -30.62 13.03 4.50
N GLN A 25 -29.86 12.04 4.05
CA GLN A 25 -30.21 11.23 2.89
C GLN A 25 -31.19 10.12 3.30
N PRO A 26 -32.09 9.71 2.39
CA PRO A 26 -32.98 8.60 2.66
C PRO A 26 -32.18 7.30 2.83
N SER A 27 -32.65 6.46 3.75
CA SER A 27 -32.31 5.03 3.96
C SER A 27 -30.89 4.58 3.56
N TRP A 28 -30.05 4.29 4.55
CA TRP A 28 -28.76 3.63 4.37
C TRP A 28 -28.95 2.27 3.70
N THR A 29 -28.17 2.02 2.63
CA THR A 29 -28.19 0.74 1.92
C THR A 29 -26.89 -0.03 2.09
N SER A 30 -25.76 0.55 1.67
CA SER A 30 -24.42 -0.03 1.85
C SER A 30 -23.35 0.99 1.49
N CYS A 31 -22.10 0.74 1.90
CA CYS A 31 -20.93 1.48 1.44
C CYS A 31 -20.83 1.50 -0.10
N SER A 32 -21.06 0.35 -0.76
CA SER A 32 -20.96 0.27 -2.22
C SER A 32 -22.02 1.10 -2.95
N ALA A 33 -23.24 1.22 -2.39
CA ALA A 33 -24.32 1.98 -3.00
C ALA A 33 -24.03 3.48 -3.03
N VAL A 34 -23.18 3.97 -2.12
CA VAL A 34 -22.75 5.37 -2.03
C VAL A 34 -21.33 5.60 -2.58
N GLY A 35 -20.75 4.60 -3.27
CA GLY A 35 -19.42 4.72 -3.88
C GLY A 35 -18.26 4.73 -2.87
N ALA A 36 -18.45 4.17 -1.68
CA ALA A 36 -17.44 4.10 -0.62
C ALA A 36 -16.92 2.65 -0.40
N PRO A 37 -15.68 2.50 0.12
CA PRO A 37 -14.65 3.52 0.26
C PRO A 37 -14.12 3.98 -1.12
N VAL A 38 -13.60 5.20 -1.17
CA VAL A 38 -12.95 5.75 -2.37
C VAL A 38 -11.57 5.08 -2.54
N PRO A 39 -11.26 4.46 -3.69
CA PRO A 39 -9.95 3.86 -3.93
C PRO A 39 -8.86 4.90 -4.18
N LEU A 40 -7.60 4.51 -3.95
CA LEU A 40 -6.46 5.30 -4.45
C LEU A 40 -6.40 5.19 -5.99
N PRO A 41 -6.02 6.27 -6.71
CA PRO A 41 -5.48 7.55 -6.21
C PRO A 41 -6.52 8.63 -5.85
N ASP A 42 -7.81 8.33 -6.00
CA ASP A 42 -8.88 9.33 -5.91
C ASP A 42 -9.21 9.79 -4.48
N LEU A 43 -8.60 9.16 -3.48
CA LEU A 43 -8.77 9.50 -2.06
C LEU A 43 -8.27 10.93 -1.76
N ASN A 44 -9.17 11.81 -1.34
CA ASN A 44 -8.82 13.09 -0.74
C ASN A 44 -8.99 13.02 0.79
N PRO A 45 -7.90 12.97 1.57
CA PRO A 45 -7.99 12.86 3.03
C PRO A 45 -8.65 14.09 3.69
N ALA A 46 -8.69 15.23 3.01
CA ALA A 46 -9.29 16.47 3.48
C ALA A 46 -10.74 16.68 3.00
N GLU A 47 -11.33 15.73 2.25
CA GLU A 47 -12.69 15.87 1.70
C GLU A 47 -13.72 16.16 2.81
N SER A 48 -13.58 15.50 3.97
CA SER A 48 -14.51 15.66 5.09
C SER A 48 -14.52 17.08 5.70
N LEU A 49 -13.45 17.88 5.51
CA LEU A 49 -13.41 19.28 5.95
C LEU A 49 -14.32 20.18 5.09
N GLN A 50 -14.69 19.73 3.89
CA GLN A 50 -15.51 20.48 2.94
C GLN A 50 -16.99 20.08 2.98
N LEU A 51 -17.34 19.06 3.77
CA LEU A 51 -18.72 18.59 3.87
C LEU A 51 -19.54 19.49 4.83
N PRO A 52 -20.87 19.58 4.63
CA PRO A 52 -21.78 20.26 5.56
C PRO A 52 -21.70 19.71 6.99
N ARG A 53 -21.93 20.56 8.00
CA ARG A 53 -21.85 20.19 9.42
C ARG A 53 -23.05 19.35 9.84
N LEU A 54 -22.89 18.49 10.84
CA LEU A 54 -24.03 17.76 11.39
C LEU A 54 -25.03 18.74 12.03
N GLY A 55 -26.30 18.68 11.63
CA GLY A 55 -27.37 19.44 12.26
C GLY A 55 -27.62 18.98 13.71
N ALA A 56 -28.15 19.88 14.54
CA ALA A 56 -28.46 19.57 15.94
C ALA A 56 -29.57 18.52 16.09
N ASP A 57 -30.51 18.50 15.12
CA ASP A 57 -31.73 17.68 15.19
C ASP A 57 -31.56 16.27 14.61
N PHE A 58 -30.37 15.93 14.10
CA PHE A 58 -30.09 14.56 13.67
C PHE A 58 -29.63 13.73 14.87
N GLU A 59 -30.34 12.64 15.14
CA GLU A 59 -30.12 11.72 16.27
C GLU A 59 -29.64 10.35 15.76
N PRO A 60 -28.33 10.16 15.52
CA PRO A 60 -27.81 8.87 15.11
C PRO A 60 -27.98 7.82 16.20
N THR A 61 -28.23 6.59 15.76
CA THR A 61 -28.18 5.38 16.58
C THR A 61 -27.06 4.44 16.17
N ALA A 62 -26.37 4.73 15.07
CA ALA A 62 -25.21 3.97 14.62
C ALA A 62 -24.21 4.81 13.83
N VAL A 63 -22.97 4.33 13.80
CA VAL A 63 -21.90 4.80 12.92
C VAL A 63 -21.55 3.68 11.94
N VAL A 64 -21.56 3.99 10.65
CA VAL A 64 -21.07 3.08 9.59
C VAL A 64 -19.72 3.57 9.11
N VAL A 65 -18.75 2.66 9.00
CA VAL A 65 -17.40 2.93 8.50
C VAL A 65 -17.13 2.10 7.26
N CYS A 66 -16.70 2.77 6.19
CA CYS A 66 -16.32 2.17 4.92
C CYS A 66 -14.80 2.30 4.73
N ARG A 67 -14.08 1.18 4.61
CA ARG A 67 -12.61 1.17 4.52
C ARG A 67 -12.08 0.14 3.53
N LEU A 68 -10.94 0.46 2.92
CA LEU A 68 -10.12 -0.52 2.23
C LEU A 68 -9.16 -1.12 3.23
N GLU A 69 -9.13 -2.45 3.34
CA GLU A 69 -8.23 -3.12 4.26
C GLU A 69 -7.72 -4.46 3.72
N PRO A 70 -6.53 -4.92 4.17
CA PRO A 70 -6.09 -6.28 3.90
C PRO A 70 -6.99 -7.28 4.63
N ASP A 71 -7.41 -8.34 3.94
CA ASP A 71 -8.13 -9.47 4.51
C ASP A 71 -7.43 -10.77 4.11
N LYS A 72 -7.11 -11.60 5.11
CA LYS A 72 -6.35 -12.83 4.90
C LYS A 72 -7.28 -13.96 4.49
N ARG A 73 -6.99 -14.59 3.36
CA ARG A 73 -7.73 -15.75 2.83
C ARG A 73 -7.29 -17.03 3.55
N ALA A 74 -8.16 -18.05 3.50
CA ALA A 74 -7.89 -19.35 4.12
C ALA A 74 -6.70 -20.10 3.50
N ASP A 75 -6.35 -19.82 2.24
CA ASP A 75 -5.19 -20.36 1.53
C ASP A 75 -3.90 -19.56 1.78
N GLY A 76 -3.92 -18.62 2.73
CA GLY A 76 -2.77 -17.81 3.14
C GLY A 76 -2.56 -16.53 2.33
N ALA A 77 -3.22 -16.39 1.17
CA ALA A 77 -3.22 -15.18 0.37
C ALA A 77 -3.85 -13.98 1.09
N THR A 78 -3.65 -12.78 0.56
CA THR A 78 -4.22 -11.54 1.10
C THR A 78 -4.90 -10.74 0.00
N ASP A 79 -6.16 -10.38 0.22
CA ASP A 79 -6.91 -9.47 -0.66
C ASP A 79 -6.98 -8.08 -0.02
N LEU A 80 -7.04 -7.04 -0.85
CA LEU A 80 -7.57 -5.75 -0.44
C LEU A 80 -9.10 -5.84 -0.57
N VAL A 81 -9.81 -5.72 0.54
CA VAL A 81 -11.27 -5.73 0.56
C VAL A 81 -11.83 -4.34 0.82
N ALA A 82 -12.98 -4.04 0.22
CA ALA A 82 -13.84 -2.95 0.64
C ALA A 82 -14.76 -3.49 1.74
N ALA A 83 -14.55 -3.05 2.97
CA ALA A 83 -15.29 -3.48 4.14
C ALA A 83 -16.27 -2.40 4.61
N GLU A 84 -17.48 -2.82 4.93
CA GLU A 84 -18.47 -2.06 5.70
C GLU A 84 -18.49 -2.60 7.13
N SER A 85 -18.32 -1.72 8.10
CA SER A 85 -18.43 -2.04 9.51
C SER A 85 -19.38 -1.08 10.20
N ARG A 86 -19.99 -1.52 11.29
CA ARG A 86 -20.99 -0.75 12.04
C ARG A 86 -20.66 -0.78 13.53
N ALA A 87 -20.82 0.36 14.18
CA ALA A 87 -20.90 0.48 15.63
C ALA A 87 -22.28 1.03 15.99
N ASP A 88 -22.98 0.34 16.89
CA ASP A 88 -24.31 0.70 17.41
C ASP A 88 -24.32 0.89 18.93
N GLY A 89 -23.15 0.80 19.57
CA GLY A 89 -22.98 1.10 20.98
C GLY A 89 -23.27 2.58 21.28
N PRO A 90 -24.08 2.90 22.31
CA PRO A 90 -24.44 4.29 22.62
C PRO A 90 -23.22 5.16 22.94
N ASP A 91 -22.22 4.60 23.63
CA ASP A 91 -20.98 5.32 23.98
C ASP A 91 -20.13 5.63 22.72
N ASP A 92 -20.06 4.67 21.78
CA ASP A 92 -19.36 4.85 20.50
C ASP A 92 -20.01 5.94 19.65
N VAL A 93 -21.34 5.91 19.54
CA VAL A 93 -22.12 6.92 18.82
C VAL A 93 -21.97 8.29 19.49
N ALA A 94 -22.06 8.36 20.82
CA ALA A 94 -21.89 9.60 21.58
C ALA A 94 -20.49 10.19 21.38
N ALA A 95 -19.43 9.38 21.45
CA ALA A 95 -18.05 9.84 21.26
C ALA A 95 -17.83 10.47 19.87
N VAL A 96 -18.38 9.86 18.81
CA VAL A 96 -18.30 10.43 17.46
C VAL A 96 -19.12 11.71 17.36
N LEU A 97 -20.33 11.74 17.92
CA LEU A 97 -21.19 12.91 17.95
C LEU A 97 -20.54 14.11 18.62
N ASP A 98 -19.96 13.90 19.80
CA ASP A 98 -19.26 14.94 20.56
C ASP A 98 -18.10 15.50 19.74
N ALA A 99 -17.33 14.63 19.07
CA ALA A 99 -16.18 15.05 18.28
C ALA A 99 -16.58 15.82 17.00
N VAL A 100 -17.57 15.36 16.23
CA VAL A 100 -17.97 16.02 14.98
C VAL A 100 -18.73 17.34 15.20
N ARG A 101 -19.31 17.52 16.40
CA ARG A 101 -20.00 18.76 16.80
C ARG A 101 -19.09 19.81 17.40
N LEU A 102 -17.80 19.51 17.62
CA LEU A 102 -16.84 20.53 18.02
C LEU A 102 -16.79 21.66 16.98
N PRO A 103 -16.62 22.92 17.43
CA PRO A 103 -16.34 24.01 16.52
C PRO A 103 -14.95 23.84 15.89
N ASP A 104 -14.76 24.52 14.76
CA ASP A 104 -13.42 24.78 14.24
C ASP A 104 -12.60 25.57 15.26
N GLU A 105 -11.34 25.20 15.41
CA GLU A 105 -10.42 25.98 16.21
C GLU A 105 -10.05 27.28 15.48
N ARG A 106 -9.66 28.29 16.26
CA ARG A 106 -9.15 29.53 15.67
C ARG A 106 -7.84 29.25 14.95
N ARG A 107 -7.73 29.75 13.72
CA ARG A 107 -6.51 29.63 12.93
C ARG A 107 -5.30 30.21 13.66
N THR A 108 -4.20 29.46 13.66
CA THR A 108 -2.91 29.92 14.19
C THR A 108 -2.10 30.64 13.12
N THR A 109 -1.23 31.57 13.55
CA THR A 109 -0.19 32.16 12.71
C THR A 109 1.16 31.46 12.85
N GLY A 110 1.25 30.45 13.73
CA GLY A 110 2.45 29.65 13.97
C GLY A 110 2.71 28.61 12.88
N ALA A 111 3.84 27.91 12.99
CA ALA A 111 4.19 26.83 12.09
C ALA A 111 3.27 25.62 12.29
N CYS A 112 2.86 25.02 11.17
CA CYS A 112 2.08 23.77 11.13
C CYS A 112 2.91 22.68 10.45
N THR A 113 2.72 21.45 10.89
CA THR A 113 3.33 20.27 10.26
C THR A 113 2.69 19.99 8.89
N ALA A 114 3.42 19.35 7.98
CA ALA A 114 2.94 19.06 6.61
C ALA A 114 2.18 17.73 6.48
N ASP A 115 1.87 17.04 7.58
CA ASP A 115 1.05 15.82 7.54
C ASP A 115 -0.38 16.10 7.07
N LEU A 116 -0.95 15.10 6.38
CA LEU A 116 -2.31 15.08 5.86
C LEU A 116 -3.14 14.04 6.63
N PRO A 117 -3.57 14.33 7.87
CA PRO A 117 -4.37 13.39 8.63
C PRO A 117 -5.73 13.21 7.95
N GLY A 118 -6.08 11.96 7.67
CA GLY A 118 -7.40 11.58 7.17
C GLY A 118 -8.23 10.93 8.28
N VAL A 119 -9.52 10.80 7.99
CA VAL A 119 -10.42 9.87 8.69
C VAL A 119 -10.96 8.88 7.66
N PRO A 120 -11.25 7.63 8.04
CA PRO A 120 -11.96 6.72 7.16
C PRO A 120 -13.27 7.34 6.68
N TRP A 121 -13.81 6.86 5.56
CA TRP A 121 -15.16 7.25 5.14
C TRP A 121 -16.15 6.73 6.19
N PHE A 122 -16.95 7.59 6.80
CA PHE A 122 -17.96 7.19 7.76
C PHE A 122 -19.27 7.97 7.59
N ALA A 123 -20.38 7.35 7.99
CA ALA A 123 -21.70 7.95 8.01
C ALA A 123 -22.37 7.70 9.37
N LEU A 124 -23.25 8.61 9.74
CA LEU A 124 -24.13 8.49 10.89
C LEU A 124 -25.51 8.06 10.40
N VAL A 125 -26.12 7.08 11.06
CA VAL A 125 -27.42 6.51 10.68
C VAL A 125 -28.38 6.63 11.86
N ASP A 126 -29.58 7.16 11.63
CA ASP A 126 -30.62 7.30 12.66
C ASP A 126 -31.51 6.05 12.79
N ALA A 127 -32.48 6.09 13.71
CA ALA A 127 -33.41 4.98 13.96
C ALA A 127 -34.32 4.67 12.76
N ASP A 128 -34.62 5.65 11.92
CA ASP A 128 -35.42 5.51 10.69
C ASP A 128 -34.57 5.01 9.50
N GLY A 129 -33.26 4.81 9.74
CA GLY A 129 -32.30 4.40 8.73
C GLY A 129 -31.85 5.53 7.82
N ARG A 130 -32.28 6.78 8.02
CA ARG A 130 -31.73 7.93 7.28
C ARG A 130 -30.27 8.12 7.68
N TRP A 131 -29.49 8.72 6.80
CA TRP A 131 -28.05 8.84 7.05
C TRP A 131 -27.48 10.18 6.64
N VAL A 132 -26.38 10.54 7.29
CA VAL A 132 -25.60 11.75 7.03
C VAL A 132 -24.12 11.39 7.01
N ARG A 133 -23.37 11.88 6.01
CA ARG A 133 -21.90 11.94 6.07
C ARG A 133 -21.50 13.33 6.57
N PRO A 134 -21.18 13.48 7.87
CA PRO A 134 -20.94 14.80 8.43
C PRO A 134 -19.57 15.35 8.03
N GLY A 135 -19.50 16.67 7.90
CA GLY A 135 -18.23 17.38 7.84
C GLY A 135 -17.52 17.39 9.19
N THR A 136 -16.19 17.33 9.14
CA THR A 136 -15.34 17.24 10.32
C THR A 136 -14.79 18.61 10.69
N PRO A 137 -14.66 18.92 12.00
CA PRO A 137 -14.04 20.16 12.42
C PRO A 137 -12.55 20.20 12.11
N ALA A 138 -12.09 21.41 11.85
CA ALA A 138 -10.71 21.77 11.61
C ALA A 138 -10.02 22.21 12.91
N ASP A 139 -8.76 21.79 13.08
CA ASP A 139 -7.85 22.32 14.09
C ASP A 139 -7.30 23.70 13.68
N ALA A 140 -6.47 24.31 14.55
CA ALA A 140 -5.88 25.61 14.30
C ALA A 140 -5.01 25.67 13.02
N CYS A 141 -4.53 24.53 12.54
CA CYS A 141 -3.76 24.37 11.31
C CYS A 141 -4.64 24.09 10.07
N GLY A 142 -5.96 23.93 10.25
CA GLY A 142 -6.89 23.61 9.16
C GLY A 142 -6.96 22.15 8.78
N LYS A 143 -6.49 21.26 9.65
CA LYS A 143 -6.54 19.82 9.46
C LYS A 143 -7.70 19.25 10.25
N ILE A 144 -8.08 18.01 9.99
CA ILE A 144 -9.10 17.33 10.77
C ILE A 144 -8.67 17.29 12.25
N ARG A 145 -9.55 17.74 13.14
CA ARG A 145 -9.36 17.68 14.59
C ARG A 145 -9.06 16.25 15.05
N ILE A 146 -8.07 16.13 15.95
CA ILE A 146 -7.62 14.84 16.48
C ILE A 146 -8.74 14.07 17.19
N GLU A 147 -9.69 14.79 17.80
CA GLU A 147 -10.83 14.23 18.51
C GLU A 147 -11.70 13.37 17.59
N VAL A 148 -11.95 13.83 16.36
CA VAL A 148 -12.73 13.08 15.37
C VAL A 148 -11.99 11.81 14.97
N ARG A 149 -10.70 11.94 14.68
CA ARG A 149 -9.87 10.79 14.28
C ARG A 149 -9.87 9.72 15.36
N ARG A 150 -9.62 10.12 16.62
CA ARG A 150 -9.64 9.21 17.77
C ARG A 150 -11.02 8.58 17.98
N ALA A 151 -12.10 9.36 17.88
CA ALA A 151 -13.45 8.84 18.07
C ALA A 151 -13.77 7.74 17.03
N VAL A 152 -13.44 7.97 15.75
CA VAL A 152 -13.67 6.97 14.68
C VAL A 152 -12.71 5.78 14.79
N GLU A 153 -11.44 5.99 15.15
CA GLU A 153 -10.44 4.92 15.31
C GLU A 153 -10.75 3.98 16.48
N ASN A 154 -11.42 4.48 17.53
CA ASN A 154 -11.71 3.73 18.75
C ASN A 154 -13.09 3.05 18.76
N LEU A 155 -13.87 3.15 17.68
CA LEU A 155 -15.18 2.52 17.58
C LEU A 155 -15.09 1.00 17.77
N THR A 156 -16.05 0.43 18.50
CA THR A 156 -16.23 -1.02 18.59
C THR A 156 -16.95 -1.52 17.33
N LEU A 157 -16.18 -1.73 16.26
CA LEU A 157 -16.72 -2.07 14.94
C LEU A 157 -17.06 -3.56 14.80
N VAL A 158 -18.28 -3.84 14.33
CA VAL A 158 -18.70 -5.14 13.81
C VAL A 158 -18.68 -5.09 12.29
N ARG A 159 -17.94 -6.00 11.65
CA ARG A 159 -17.89 -6.11 10.18
C ARG A 159 -19.25 -6.63 9.67
N VAL A 160 -19.91 -5.83 8.84
CA VAL A 160 -21.21 -6.14 8.24
C VAL A 160 -21.04 -6.84 6.90
N SER A 161 -20.14 -6.33 6.06
CA SER A 161 -19.82 -6.95 4.78
C SER A 161 -18.38 -6.67 4.38
N ALA A 162 -17.85 -7.52 3.51
CA ALA A 162 -16.57 -7.30 2.85
C ALA A 162 -16.64 -7.87 1.44
N ARG A 163 -16.07 -7.16 0.47
CA ARG A 163 -15.91 -7.64 -0.91
C ARG A 163 -14.47 -7.46 -1.37
N PRO A 164 -13.86 -8.47 -2.03
CA PRO A 164 -12.56 -8.29 -2.66
C PRO A 164 -12.59 -7.17 -3.70
N VAL A 165 -11.57 -6.32 -3.66
CA VAL A 165 -11.33 -5.26 -4.65
C VAL A 165 -10.16 -5.65 -5.55
N ARG A 166 -9.08 -6.18 -4.98
CA ARG A 166 -7.96 -6.76 -5.71
C ARG A 166 -7.16 -7.70 -4.80
N GLU A 167 -6.43 -8.63 -5.40
CA GLU A 167 -5.42 -9.41 -4.69
C GLU A 167 -4.21 -8.53 -4.34
N LEU A 168 -3.76 -8.57 -3.08
CA LEU A 168 -2.51 -7.95 -2.61
C LEU A 168 -1.37 -8.95 -2.59
N GLU A 169 -1.68 -10.19 -2.24
CA GLU A 169 -0.73 -11.30 -2.17
C GLU A 169 -1.39 -12.61 -2.59
N SER A 170 -0.80 -13.27 -3.59
CA SER A 170 -1.23 -14.58 -4.06
C SER A 170 -0.88 -15.67 -3.05
N SER A 171 -1.59 -16.80 -3.13
CA SER A 171 -1.32 -17.96 -2.27
C SER A 171 0.06 -18.55 -2.51
N GLY A 172 0.57 -18.48 -3.74
CA GLY A 172 1.94 -18.91 -4.06
C GLY A 172 3.01 -18.03 -3.41
N ALA A 173 2.82 -16.72 -3.42
CA ALA A 173 3.71 -15.78 -2.74
C ALA A 173 3.71 -16.03 -1.22
N ALA A 174 2.51 -16.09 -0.62
CA ALA A 174 2.33 -16.37 0.80
C ALA A 174 2.95 -17.72 1.22
N ALA A 175 2.68 -18.80 0.48
CA ALA A 175 3.18 -20.15 0.79
C ALA A 175 4.71 -20.24 0.75
N THR A 176 5.37 -19.37 -0.01
CA THR A 176 6.83 -19.35 -0.16
C THR A 176 7.50 -18.28 0.71
N GLY A 177 6.72 -17.44 1.39
CA GLY A 177 7.22 -16.27 2.14
C GLY A 177 7.79 -15.17 1.25
N CYS A 178 7.45 -15.18 -0.03
CA CYS A 178 7.77 -14.13 -0.98
C CYS A 178 6.67 -13.06 -0.94
N THR A 179 7.01 -11.79 -1.17
CA THR A 179 5.99 -10.75 -1.35
C THR A 179 5.43 -10.83 -2.77
N GLN A 180 4.21 -10.32 -2.98
CA GLN A 180 3.61 -10.26 -4.31
C GLN A 180 4.33 -9.33 -5.28
N ASN A 181 4.87 -8.23 -4.79
CA ASN A 181 5.55 -7.23 -5.59
C ASN A 181 6.90 -6.92 -4.97
N TRP A 182 7.90 -6.68 -5.82
CA TRP A 182 9.25 -6.31 -5.39
C TRP A 182 9.91 -5.40 -6.42
N ALA A 183 10.70 -4.43 -5.98
CA ALA A 183 11.39 -3.51 -6.89
C ALA A 183 12.58 -4.20 -7.57
N ASP A 184 12.80 -3.95 -8.86
CA ASP A 184 14.01 -4.40 -9.56
C ASP A 184 15.22 -3.56 -9.09
N VAL A 185 15.81 -3.96 -7.96
CA VAL A 185 16.98 -3.30 -7.36
C VAL A 185 18.20 -3.38 -8.27
N VAL A 186 18.30 -4.40 -9.14
CA VAL A 186 19.43 -4.52 -10.08
C VAL A 186 19.38 -3.39 -11.10
N TRP A 187 18.20 -3.14 -11.67
CA TRP A 187 18.00 -2.02 -12.59
C TRP A 187 18.30 -0.67 -11.94
N VAL A 188 17.73 -0.40 -10.76
CA VAL A 188 17.93 0.86 -10.03
C VAL A 188 19.41 1.07 -9.71
N THR A 189 20.09 0.04 -9.19
CA THR A 189 21.52 0.13 -8.84
C THR A 189 22.37 0.41 -10.07
N GLY A 190 22.07 -0.24 -11.20
CA GLY A 190 22.78 -0.04 -12.46
C GLY A 190 22.57 1.33 -13.10
N GLN A 191 21.48 2.04 -12.80
CA GLN A 191 21.27 3.41 -13.25
C GLN A 191 22.10 4.44 -12.48
N HIS A 192 22.35 4.18 -11.19
CA HIS A 192 23.01 5.15 -10.32
C HIS A 192 24.53 4.94 -10.16
N ARG A 193 25.07 3.80 -10.60
CA ARG A 193 26.51 3.50 -10.47
C ARG A 193 27.21 3.52 -11.81
N THR A 194 28.27 4.33 -11.89
CA THR A 194 29.18 4.39 -13.04
C THR A 194 30.41 3.50 -12.85
N ASP A 195 30.67 3.04 -11.63
CA ASP A 195 31.79 2.20 -11.22
C ASP A 195 31.30 0.83 -10.70
N ALA A 196 31.14 -0.12 -11.63
CA ALA A 196 30.81 -1.52 -11.30
C ALA A 196 32.03 -2.21 -10.66
N SER A 197 32.25 -1.96 -9.38
CA SER A 197 33.11 -2.84 -8.58
C SER A 197 32.36 -4.15 -8.36
N PRO A 198 32.86 -5.28 -8.92
CA PRO A 198 32.17 -6.55 -8.77
C PRO A 198 31.97 -6.86 -7.29
N PRO A 199 30.88 -7.57 -6.92
CA PRO A 199 30.80 -8.19 -5.62
C PRO A 199 32.11 -8.95 -5.38
N THR A 200 32.81 -8.63 -4.30
CA THR A 200 33.84 -9.54 -3.80
C THR A 200 33.09 -10.82 -3.55
N GLY A 201 33.37 -11.90 -4.29
CA GLY A 201 32.55 -13.11 -4.38
C GLY A 201 32.44 -13.95 -3.09
N GLU A 202 32.34 -13.28 -1.95
CA GLU A 202 31.96 -13.80 -0.66
C GLU A 202 30.44 -14.06 -0.67
N ASP A 203 30.08 -15.19 -0.07
CA ASP A 203 28.68 -15.56 0.12
C ASP A 203 28.07 -14.60 1.16
N PRO A 204 27.03 -13.80 0.82
CA PRO A 204 26.43 -12.85 1.74
C PRO A 204 25.60 -13.54 2.84
N PHE A 205 25.47 -14.87 2.79
CA PHE A 205 24.60 -15.64 3.65
C PHE A 205 25.38 -16.49 4.67
N PRO A 206 24.85 -16.63 5.90
CA PRO A 206 25.35 -17.64 6.83
C PRO A 206 25.26 -19.05 6.22
N SER A 207 26.26 -19.88 6.48
CA SER A 207 26.38 -21.24 5.91
C SER A 207 25.20 -22.15 6.27
N ALA A 208 24.60 -21.95 7.46
CA ALA A 208 23.48 -22.74 7.96
C ALA A 208 22.09 -22.16 7.61
N ALA A 209 22.00 -20.99 6.96
CA ALA A 209 20.71 -20.37 6.71
C ALA A 209 19.88 -21.17 5.68
N ALA A 210 18.56 -21.28 5.89
CA ALA A 210 17.65 -21.64 4.81
C ALA A 210 17.50 -20.42 3.89
N LEU A 211 17.68 -20.57 2.59
CA LEU A 211 17.52 -19.46 1.65
C LEU A 211 16.19 -19.56 0.92
N ARG A 212 15.48 -18.45 0.88
CA ARG A 212 14.30 -18.25 0.05
C ARG A 212 14.73 -17.63 -1.27
N VAL A 213 14.23 -18.17 -2.37
CA VAL A 213 14.35 -17.63 -3.72
C VAL A 213 12.97 -17.16 -4.17
N CYS A 214 12.87 -15.90 -4.56
CA CYS A 214 11.65 -15.30 -5.10
C CYS A 214 11.95 -14.76 -6.50
N VAL A 215 11.25 -15.25 -7.52
CA VAL A 215 11.39 -14.80 -8.89
C VAL A 215 10.23 -13.87 -9.23
N TYR A 216 10.57 -12.72 -9.80
CA TYR A 216 9.64 -11.66 -10.17
C TYR A 216 9.72 -11.35 -11.64
N ARG A 217 8.56 -11.09 -12.25
CA ARG A 217 8.43 -10.63 -13.63
C ARG A 217 8.14 -9.14 -13.66
N VAL A 218 8.93 -8.39 -14.42
CA VAL A 218 8.72 -6.95 -14.63
C VAL A 218 7.76 -6.75 -15.80
N PRO A 219 6.57 -6.16 -15.58
CA PRO A 219 5.61 -5.87 -16.64
C PRO A 219 6.22 -4.92 -17.69
N PRO A 220 5.88 -5.04 -18.99
CA PRO A 220 6.44 -4.18 -20.03
C PRO A 220 6.33 -2.67 -19.76
N ALA A 221 5.26 -2.23 -19.10
CA ALA A 221 5.03 -0.82 -18.76
C ALA A 221 5.97 -0.27 -17.68
N GLU A 222 6.55 -1.13 -16.85
CA GLU A 222 7.47 -0.77 -15.76
C GLU A 222 8.94 -0.81 -16.21
N ARG A 223 9.25 -1.59 -17.26
CA ARG A 223 10.62 -1.83 -17.73
C ARG A 223 11.29 -0.53 -18.15
N GLY A 224 12.50 -0.31 -17.62
CA GLY A 224 13.27 0.89 -17.93
C GLY A 224 12.88 2.13 -17.12
N GLY A 225 11.82 2.06 -16.31
CA GLY A 225 11.43 3.12 -15.38
C GLY A 225 12.49 3.40 -14.30
N GLY A 226 12.29 4.44 -13.51
CA GLY A 226 13.24 4.81 -12.44
C GLY A 226 13.29 3.83 -11.27
N LYS A 227 12.18 3.11 -11.01
CA LYS A 227 12.09 2.05 -10.00
C LYS A 227 11.06 0.99 -10.45
N PRO A 228 11.41 0.15 -11.44
CA PRO A 228 10.49 -0.84 -11.97
C PRO A 228 10.03 -1.80 -10.88
N THR A 229 8.74 -2.12 -10.85
CA THR A 229 8.19 -3.12 -9.93
C THR A 229 7.96 -4.44 -10.66
N GLY A 230 8.52 -5.53 -10.13
CA GLY A 230 8.23 -6.89 -10.54
C GLY A 230 7.08 -7.51 -9.73
N THR A 231 6.29 -8.35 -10.38
CA THR A 231 5.22 -9.15 -9.77
C THR A 231 5.70 -10.59 -9.60
N PHE A 232 5.36 -11.21 -8.47
CA PHE A 232 5.74 -12.57 -8.12
C PHE A 232 5.34 -13.56 -9.22
N GLU A 233 6.31 -14.33 -9.68
CA GLU A 233 6.13 -15.40 -10.67
C GLU A 233 6.18 -16.76 -9.98
N ARG A 234 7.17 -16.97 -9.10
CA ARG A 234 7.38 -18.22 -8.35
C ARG A 234 8.33 -18.01 -7.18
N GLY A 235 8.24 -18.90 -6.19
CA GLY A 235 9.12 -18.92 -5.03
C GLY A 235 9.49 -20.35 -4.65
N SER A 236 10.64 -20.51 -4.01
CA SER A 236 11.10 -21.78 -3.48
C SER A 236 12.14 -21.58 -2.39
N GLU A 237 12.42 -22.64 -1.64
CA GLU A 237 13.64 -22.72 -0.85
C GLU A 237 14.79 -23.21 -1.73
N LEU A 238 16.00 -22.61 -1.58
CA LEU A 238 17.19 -23.13 -2.23
C LEU A 238 17.70 -24.35 -1.45
N PRO A 239 17.71 -25.56 -2.04
CA PRO A 239 18.17 -26.75 -1.34
C PRO A 239 19.61 -26.58 -0.86
N ALA A 240 19.92 -27.09 0.34
CA ALA A 240 21.25 -27.01 0.93
C ALA A 240 22.36 -27.54 -0.01
N GLN A 241 22.05 -28.55 -0.82
CA GLN A 241 22.98 -29.14 -1.79
C GLN A 241 23.36 -28.18 -2.93
N ARG A 242 22.55 -27.14 -3.20
CA ARG A 242 22.84 -26.10 -4.20
C ARG A 242 23.66 -24.94 -3.64
N ARG A 243 23.85 -24.84 -2.31
CA ARG A 243 24.62 -23.75 -1.67
C ARG A 243 26.07 -23.66 -2.16
N PRO A 244 26.84 -24.77 -2.31
CA PRO A 244 28.20 -24.68 -2.84
C PRO A 244 28.25 -24.15 -4.28
N ALA A 245 27.27 -24.51 -5.10
CA ALA A 245 27.18 -24.02 -6.48
C ALA A 245 26.87 -22.52 -6.53
N LEU A 246 25.99 -22.04 -5.65
CA LEU A 246 25.72 -20.60 -5.48
C LEU A 246 27.00 -19.85 -5.09
N ALA A 247 27.69 -20.27 -4.04
CA ALA A 247 28.93 -19.64 -3.59
C ALA A 247 30.03 -19.66 -4.67
N ALA A 248 30.17 -20.78 -5.39
CA ALA A 248 31.12 -20.89 -6.49
C ALA A 248 30.78 -19.97 -7.67
N ALA A 249 29.49 -19.80 -7.99
CA ALA A 249 29.03 -18.92 -9.06
C ALA A 249 29.19 -17.44 -8.70
N LEU A 250 29.02 -17.07 -7.43
CA LEU A 250 29.29 -15.72 -6.92
C LEU A 250 30.78 -15.34 -7.05
N LYS A 251 31.70 -16.29 -6.81
CA LYS A 251 33.14 -16.06 -7.04
C LYS A 251 33.52 -15.77 -8.48
N GLN A 252 32.63 -16.11 -9.43
CA GLN A 252 32.85 -15.91 -10.86
C GLN A 252 32.20 -14.62 -11.39
N THR A 253 31.56 -13.81 -10.52
CA THR A 253 31.00 -12.53 -10.94
C THR A 253 32.09 -11.56 -11.34
N THR A 254 31.88 -10.86 -12.44
CA THR A 254 32.84 -9.86 -12.97
C THR A 254 32.22 -8.47 -12.96
N ALA A 255 32.97 -7.45 -13.37
CA ALA A 255 32.43 -6.10 -13.50
C ALA A 255 31.26 -6.10 -14.51
N ALA A 256 30.15 -5.46 -14.13
CA ALA A 256 29.01 -5.29 -15.02
C ALA A 256 29.34 -4.24 -16.10
N PRO A 257 29.15 -4.53 -17.40
CA PRO A 257 29.19 -3.49 -18.42
C PRO A 257 27.98 -2.55 -18.26
N ALA A 258 28.07 -1.36 -18.86
CA ALA A 258 26.91 -0.50 -19.03
C ALA A 258 25.80 -1.26 -19.76
N CYS A 259 24.58 -1.16 -19.25
CA CYS A 259 23.44 -1.91 -19.74
C CYS A 259 22.22 -0.99 -19.87
N THR A 260 21.60 -1.01 -21.04
CA THR A 260 20.35 -0.27 -21.32
C THR A 260 19.16 -1.19 -21.56
N THR A 261 19.37 -2.52 -21.52
CA THR A 261 18.31 -3.50 -21.71
C THR A 261 17.74 -3.93 -20.36
N PRO A 262 16.55 -3.47 -19.97
CA PRO A 262 15.94 -3.90 -18.71
C PRO A 262 15.61 -5.39 -18.76
N ALA A 263 15.87 -6.08 -17.65
CA ALA A 263 15.44 -7.46 -17.46
C ALA A 263 13.90 -7.54 -17.44
N SER A 264 13.35 -8.65 -17.92
CA SER A 264 11.94 -8.99 -17.74
C SER A 264 11.72 -9.93 -16.56
N LEU A 265 12.78 -10.58 -16.07
CA LEU A 265 12.77 -11.48 -14.93
C LEU A 265 13.99 -11.24 -14.04
N PHE A 266 13.77 -11.22 -12.72
CA PHE A 266 14.85 -11.22 -11.76
C PHE A 266 14.53 -12.14 -10.57
N ALA A 267 15.57 -12.67 -9.93
CA ALA A 267 15.49 -13.42 -8.69
C ALA A 267 15.99 -12.57 -7.51
N LEU A 268 15.30 -12.69 -6.39
CA LEU A 268 15.68 -12.24 -5.06
C LEU A 268 16.02 -13.47 -4.23
N VAL A 269 17.20 -13.51 -3.62
CA VAL A 269 17.61 -14.54 -2.68
C VAL A 269 17.95 -13.91 -1.35
N ARG A 270 17.33 -14.42 -0.27
CA ARG A 270 17.53 -13.94 1.10
C ARG A 270 17.37 -15.09 2.10
N PRO A 271 17.92 -14.98 3.32
CA PRO A 271 17.61 -15.91 4.39
C PRO A 271 16.11 -15.96 4.68
N ALA A 272 15.58 -17.12 5.04
CA ALA A 272 14.17 -17.30 5.35
C ALA A 272 13.70 -16.51 6.59
N ASP A 273 14.64 -16.17 7.49
CA ASP A 273 14.47 -15.39 8.72
C ASP A 273 14.77 -13.90 8.55
N ASP A 274 15.15 -13.46 7.35
CA ASP A 274 15.44 -12.07 7.00
C ASP A 274 16.58 -11.41 7.84
N THR A 275 17.54 -12.19 8.36
CA THR A 275 18.60 -11.66 9.25
C THR A 275 19.96 -11.38 8.61
N ALA A 276 20.12 -11.53 7.29
CA ALA A 276 21.42 -11.34 6.62
C ALA A 276 21.31 -10.59 5.29
N GLY A 277 22.33 -10.71 4.45
CA GLY A 277 22.39 -10.03 3.17
C GLY A 277 21.31 -10.48 2.18
N THR A 278 21.24 -9.74 1.06
CA THR A 278 20.30 -10.00 -0.03
C THR A 278 21.05 -10.09 -1.35
N LEU A 279 20.66 -11.03 -2.20
CA LEU A 279 21.18 -11.19 -3.55
C LEU A 279 20.07 -10.97 -4.57
N TYR A 280 20.31 -10.11 -5.55
CA TYR A 280 19.42 -9.91 -6.69
C TYR A 280 20.12 -10.34 -7.96
N VAL A 281 19.45 -11.07 -8.84
CA VAL A 281 20.02 -11.57 -10.10
C VAL A 281 19.03 -11.35 -11.24
N GLU A 282 19.44 -10.63 -12.28
CA GLU A 282 18.69 -10.61 -13.54
C GLU A 282 18.77 -11.99 -14.20
N LEU A 283 17.62 -12.58 -14.51
CA LEU A 283 17.54 -13.90 -15.14
C LEU A 283 17.57 -13.83 -16.67
N ASP A 284 17.35 -12.64 -17.21
CA ASP A 284 17.48 -12.30 -18.62
C ASP A 284 18.13 -10.90 -18.76
N GLY A 285 18.01 -10.28 -19.94
CA GLY A 285 18.62 -8.97 -20.20
C GLY A 285 20.15 -9.02 -20.11
N CYS A 286 20.73 -8.21 -19.23
CA CYS A 286 22.17 -8.09 -19.08
C CYS A 286 22.78 -9.05 -18.05
N GLN A 287 21.95 -9.85 -17.37
CA GLN A 287 22.38 -10.81 -16.36
C GLN A 287 23.26 -10.16 -15.30
N ARG A 288 22.86 -8.99 -14.80
CA ARG A 288 23.53 -8.32 -13.70
C ARG A 288 23.14 -8.95 -12.37
N VAL A 289 23.99 -8.74 -11.37
CA VAL A 289 23.80 -9.21 -10.00
C VAL A 289 24.10 -8.09 -9.02
N VAL A 290 23.28 -7.95 -7.99
CA VAL A 290 23.53 -7.07 -6.86
C VAL A 290 23.63 -7.89 -5.59
N VAL A 291 24.70 -7.68 -4.83
CA VAL A 291 24.87 -8.27 -3.49
C VAL A 291 24.82 -7.15 -2.46
N GLU A 292 23.87 -7.23 -1.54
CA GLU A 292 23.73 -6.34 -0.38
C GLU A 292 24.15 -7.09 0.88
N THR A 293 25.08 -6.54 1.65
CA THR A 293 25.53 -7.08 2.94
C THR A 293 25.33 -6.02 4.02
N GLY A 294 24.38 -6.22 4.93
CA GLY A 294 24.09 -5.27 6.00
C GLY A 294 23.59 -3.92 5.45
N THR A 295 24.30 -2.83 5.75
CA THR A 295 23.91 -1.45 5.39
C THR A 295 24.54 -0.91 4.11
N ASP A 296 25.35 -1.70 3.41
CA ASP A 296 26.02 -1.24 2.19
C ASP A 296 25.04 -1.13 1.02
N ALA A 297 25.19 -0.09 0.20
CA ALA A 297 24.29 0.26 -0.91
C ALA A 297 24.38 -0.69 -2.14
N GLY A 298 24.64 -1.99 -1.92
CA GLY A 298 24.74 -3.03 -2.94
C GLY A 298 26.02 -2.94 -3.79
N ARG A 299 26.61 -4.09 -4.14
CA ARG A 299 27.69 -4.18 -5.15
C ARG A 299 27.14 -4.78 -6.43
N LEU A 300 27.37 -4.09 -7.55
CA LEU A 300 26.86 -4.49 -8.87
C LEU A 300 27.95 -5.23 -9.66
N GLY A 301 27.60 -6.42 -10.17
CA GLY A 301 28.45 -7.20 -11.05
C GLY A 301 27.65 -7.83 -12.19
N ARG A 302 28.35 -8.57 -13.05
CA ARG A 302 27.76 -9.46 -14.04
C ARG A 302 27.69 -10.87 -13.46
N ALA A 303 26.51 -11.46 -13.49
CA ALA A 303 26.29 -12.84 -13.09
C ALA A 303 26.98 -13.79 -14.08
N HIS A 304 27.59 -14.86 -13.56
CA HIS A 304 28.00 -15.98 -14.40
C HIS A 304 26.75 -16.76 -14.86
N ALA A 305 26.81 -17.40 -16.03
CA ALA A 305 25.66 -18.17 -16.57
C ALA A 305 25.17 -19.26 -15.60
N THR A 306 26.08 -19.86 -14.83
CA THR A 306 25.74 -20.83 -13.77
C THR A 306 24.89 -20.22 -12.67
N LEU A 307 25.11 -18.94 -12.31
CA LEU A 307 24.31 -18.26 -11.30
C LEU A 307 22.87 -18.05 -11.80
N VAL A 308 22.70 -17.62 -13.05
CA VAL A 308 21.40 -17.45 -13.68
C VAL A 308 20.66 -18.80 -13.74
N ALA A 309 21.34 -19.86 -14.17
CA ALA A 309 20.78 -21.20 -14.29
C ALA A 309 20.34 -21.84 -12.95
N LEU A 310 20.80 -21.33 -11.81
CA LEU A 310 20.30 -21.80 -10.50
C LEU A 310 18.85 -21.36 -10.24
N PHE A 311 18.39 -20.31 -10.90
CA PHE A 311 17.11 -19.65 -10.64
C PHE A 311 16.15 -19.60 -11.84
N SER A 312 16.63 -19.90 -13.05
CA SER A 312 15.83 -20.13 -14.26
C SER A 312 15.01 -21.42 -14.20
#